data_AF-A0A1F3ZRC8-F1
#
_entry.id   AF-A0A1F3ZRC8-F1
#
_cell.length_a   1.000
_cell.length_b   1.000
_cell.length_c   1.000
_cell.angle_alpha   90.00
_cell.angle_beta   90.00
_cell.angle_gamma   90.00
#
_symmetry.space_group_name_H-M   'P 1'
#
loop_
_entity.id
_entity.type
_entity.pdbx_description
1 polymer ?
#
loop_
_entity_poly.entity_id
_entity_poly.type
_entity_poly.pdbx_seq_one_letter_code
_entity_poly.pdbx_strand_id
1 'polypeptide(L)'
;MDVELQLAVENLLARYVHALDEARLEEWPEFFVEGGRYRITTVCGQKFVADQVIAAAGLMTPPRLAQSAALDWNNGIAVDAATLRTSDERIHALGDCITIAGQASRYIEPIARQARAIAAHICGGEPAPYEAKPAVVRVKTTSHPMTLH
;
A
#
# COMPACT_ATOMS: atom_id res chain seq x y z
N MET A 1 -10.95 18.85 -13.32
CA MET A 1 -10.35 18.46 -12.03
C MET A 1 -9.54 17.21 -12.32
N ASP A 2 -8.34 17.38 -12.86
CA ASP A 2 -7.50 16.23 -13.21
C ASP A 2 -6.01 16.61 -13.44
N VAL A 3 -5.15 15.65 -13.06
CA VAL A 3 -3.78 15.29 -13.48
C VAL A 3 -2.49 15.98 -12.95
N GLU A 4 -2.40 17.27 -12.63
CA GLU A 4 -1.03 17.85 -12.50
C GLU A 4 -0.28 17.66 -11.15
N LEU A 5 -0.95 17.22 -10.07
CA LEU A 5 -0.23 16.89 -8.82
C LEU A 5 0.47 15.51 -8.87
N GLN A 6 0.24 14.72 -9.93
CA GLN A 6 0.72 13.34 -10.02
C GLN A 6 2.20 13.24 -10.40
N LEU A 7 2.70 14.06 -11.33
CA LEU A 7 4.03 13.87 -11.93
C LEU A 7 5.23 14.21 -11.03
N ALA A 8 5.07 15.05 -10.01
CA ALA A 8 6.15 15.34 -9.04
C ALA A 8 6.14 14.36 -7.85
N VAL A 9 4.96 13.85 -7.49
CA VAL A 9 4.78 12.88 -6.40
C VAL A 9 5.03 11.45 -6.89
N GLU A 10 4.76 11.13 -8.15
CA GLU A 10 5.05 9.81 -8.76
C GLU A 10 6.54 9.45 -8.70
N ASN A 11 7.44 10.42 -8.83
CA ASN A 11 8.87 10.23 -8.63
C ASN A 11 9.29 10.18 -7.14
N LEU A 12 8.47 10.72 -6.23
CA LEU A 12 8.68 10.66 -4.78
C LEU A 12 8.06 9.38 -4.17
N LEU A 13 7.11 8.73 -4.85
CA LEU A 13 6.43 7.49 -4.46
C LEU A 13 7.31 6.23 -4.65
N ALA A 14 8.62 6.36 -4.49
CA ALA A 14 9.48 5.20 -4.32
C ALA A 14 9.31 4.66 -2.90
N ARG A 15 8.43 3.68 -2.74
CA ARG A 15 8.58 2.53 -1.81
C ARG A 15 9.07 2.85 -0.39
N TYR A 16 8.20 3.15 0.57
CA TYR A 16 8.58 3.07 2.00
C TYR A 16 9.88 3.82 2.39
N VAL A 17 10.27 4.85 1.65
CA VAL A 17 11.58 5.47 1.79
C VAL A 17 11.49 6.59 2.82
N HIS A 18 12.14 6.34 3.95
CA HIS A 18 12.95 7.34 4.62
C HIS A 18 13.69 8.11 3.52
N ALA A 19 13.26 9.33 3.19
CA ALA A 19 14.06 10.23 2.37
C ALA A 19 15.27 10.70 3.19
N LEU A 20 16.14 9.76 3.57
CA LEU A 20 17.57 9.97 3.61
C LEU A 20 17.99 9.72 2.17
N ASP A 21 17.83 10.78 1.38
CA ASP A 21 18.34 10.93 0.03
C ASP A 21 19.69 10.19 -0.10
N GLU A 22 19.77 9.22 -1.02
CA GLU A 22 21.02 8.56 -1.41
C GLU A 22 21.92 9.54 -2.22
N ALA A 23 22.04 10.78 -1.74
CA ALA A 23 22.88 11.83 -2.31
C ALA A 23 22.62 12.14 -3.81
N ARG A 24 21.37 12.07 -4.29
CA ARG A 24 21.01 12.43 -5.69
C ARG A 24 20.52 13.89 -5.82
N LEU A 25 21.17 14.76 -5.06
CA LEU A 25 20.86 16.20 -4.92
C LEU A 25 20.87 16.96 -6.26
N GLU A 26 21.67 16.53 -7.23
CA GLU A 26 21.85 17.20 -8.53
C GLU A 26 20.62 17.08 -9.45
N GLU A 27 19.71 16.14 -9.18
CA GLU A 27 18.54 15.92 -10.03
C GLU A 27 17.37 16.87 -9.73
N TRP A 28 17.44 17.63 -8.63
CA TRP A 28 16.32 18.45 -8.12
C TRP A 28 16.77 19.85 -7.67
N PRO A 29 17.39 20.67 -8.54
CA PRO A 29 18.03 21.93 -8.16
C PRO A 29 17.07 22.98 -7.57
N GLU A 30 15.78 22.91 -7.89
CA GLU A 30 14.74 23.81 -7.38
C GLU A 30 14.04 23.31 -6.10
N PHE A 31 14.30 22.05 -5.71
CA PHE A 31 13.63 21.40 -4.59
C PHE A 31 14.25 21.74 -3.24
N PHE A 32 15.51 22.15 -3.23
CA PHE A 32 16.22 22.59 -2.03
C PHE A 32 16.39 24.11 -2.01
N VAL A 33 16.32 24.71 -0.82
CA VAL A 33 16.70 26.10 -0.56
C VAL A 33 18.06 26.16 0.13
N GLU A 34 18.64 27.36 0.16
CA GLU A 34 19.87 27.65 0.90
C GLU A 34 19.75 27.15 2.37
N GLY A 35 20.71 26.31 2.77
CA GLY A 35 20.70 25.60 4.05
C GLY A 35 20.16 24.16 4.00
N GLY A 36 19.93 23.57 2.82
CA GLY A 36 19.58 22.15 2.68
C GLY A 36 18.14 21.79 3.08
N ARG A 37 17.23 22.77 3.02
CA ARG A 37 15.81 22.59 3.36
C ARG A 37 14.97 22.40 2.11
N TYR A 38 13.81 21.77 2.23
CA TYR A 38 12.88 21.54 1.12
C TYR A 38 12.05 22.78 0.80
N ARG A 39 11.85 23.04 -0.50
CA ARG A 39 10.86 23.99 -1.03
C ARG A 39 9.67 23.22 -1.60
N ILE A 40 8.50 23.39 -0.98
CA ILE A 40 7.26 22.75 -1.43
C ILE A 40 6.40 23.81 -2.12
N THR A 41 6.02 23.57 -3.37
CA THR A 41 5.10 24.45 -4.11
C THR A 41 3.80 23.70 -4.37
N THR A 42 2.67 24.25 -3.98
CA THR A 42 1.35 23.67 -4.25
C THR A 42 0.84 24.10 -5.62
N VAL A 43 -0.14 23.37 -6.16
CA VAL A 43 -0.81 23.71 -7.44
C VAL A 43 -1.45 25.10 -7.44
N CYS A 44 -1.86 25.62 -6.27
CA CYS A 44 -2.39 26.97 -6.15
C CYS A 44 -1.30 28.04 -5.98
N GLY A 45 -0.02 27.68 -6.16
CA GLY A 45 1.12 28.59 -6.14
C GLY A 45 1.64 28.95 -4.74
N GLN A 46 1.10 28.35 -3.67
CA GLN A 46 1.64 28.57 -2.32
C GLN A 46 3.00 27.89 -2.19
N LYS A 47 3.92 28.54 -1.47
CA LYS A 47 5.29 28.05 -1.26
C LYS A 47 5.55 27.88 0.23
N PHE A 48 6.11 26.74 0.59
CA PHE A 48 6.49 26.39 1.95
C PHE A 48 7.97 25.99 1.99
N VAL A 49 8.61 26.23 3.13
CA VAL A 49 9.96 25.73 3.43
C VAL A 49 9.84 24.75 4.59
N ALA A 50 10.45 23.58 4.47
CA ALA A 50 10.41 22.55 5.50
C ALA A 50 11.77 21.84 5.65
N ASP A 51 12.13 21.49 6.88
CA ASP A 51 13.32 20.67 7.13
C ASP A 51 13.07 19.18 6.79
N GLN A 52 11.81 18.74 6.84
CA GLN A 52 11.40 17.37 6.55
C GLN A 52 10.03 17.34 5.89
N VAL A 53 9.80 16.31 5.06
CA VAL A 53 8.52 16.04 4.41
C VAL A 53 8.14 14.58 4.66
N ILE A 54 6.91 14.34 5.13
CA ILE A 54 6.36 13.00 5.32
C ILE A 54 5.23 12.79 4.30
N ALA A 55 5.38 11.77 3.45
CA ALA A 55 4.35 11.38 2.49
C ALA A 55 3.53 10.20 3.06
N ALA A 56 2.29 10.47 3.48
CA ALA A 56 1.34 9.46 3.95
C ALA A 56 0.17 9.32 2.95
N ALA A 57 0.48 9.09 1.67
CA ALA A 57 -0.47 9.13 0.55
C ALA A 57 -1.25 7.82 0.31
N GLY A 58 -1.18 6.87 1.24
CA GLY A 58 -1.83 5.57 1.14
C GLY A 58 -0.89 4.41 0.81
N LEU A 59 -1.47 3.27 0.48
CA LEU A 59 -0.76 2.00 0.24
C LEU A 59 -1.10 1.46 -1.15
N MET A 60 -0.08 0.99 -1.87
CA MET A 60 -0.20 0.32 -3.15
C MET A 60 0.67 -0.93 -3.17
N THR A 61 0.13 -2.03 -3.70
CA THR A 61 0.87 -3.28 -3.89
C THR A 61 1.67 -3.22 -5.19
N PRO A 62 3.01 -3.35 -5.17
CA PRO A 62 3.79 -3.36 -6.40
C PRO A 62 3.55 -4.65 -7.21
N PRO A 63 3.24 -4.58 -8.52
CA PRO A 63 2.91 -5.76 -9.32
C PRO A 63 4.13 -6.58 -9.74
N ARG A 64 5.34 -6.01 -9.62
CA ARG A 64 6.58 -6.56 -10.21
C ARG A 64 6.80 -8.04 -9.89
N LEU A 65 6.68 -8.43 -8.62
CA LEU A 65 6.96 -9.81 -8.20
C LEU A 65 5.90 -10.78 -8.73
N ALA A 66 4.62 -10.40 -8.61
CA ALA A 66 3.50 -11.20 -9.07
C ALA A 66 3.57 -11.44 -10.59
N GLN A 67 3.82 -10.38 -11.35
CA GLN A 67 3.99 -10.45 -12.80
C GLN A 67 5.21 -11.30 -13.20
N SER A 68 6.34 -11.17 -12.50
CA SER A 68 7.52 -12.00 -12.78
C SER A 68 7.29 -13.49 -12.52
N ALA A 69 6.33 -13.80 -11.64
CA ALA A 69 5.91 -15.15 -11.32
C ALA A 69 4.68 -15.60 -12.14
N ALA A 70 4.24 -14.81 -13.13
CA ALA A 70 3.04 -15.07 -13.94
C ALA A 70 1.75 -15.29 -13.11
N LEU A 71 1.64 -14.64 -11.96
CA LEU A 71 0.45 -14.71 -11.11
C LEU A 71 -0.64 -13.75 -11.62
N ASP A 72 -1.89 -14.19 -11.49
CA ASP A 72 -3.04 -13.36 -11.83
C ASP A 72 -3.07 -12.10 -10.97
N TRP A 73 -3.36 -10.97 -11.63
CA TRP A 73 -3.34 -9.65 -11.01
C TRP A 73 -4.66 -8.92 -11.22
N ASN A 74 -5.24 -8.42 -10.14
CA ASN A 74 -6.40 -7.54 -10.18
C ASN A 74 -6.33 -6.57 -9.00
N ASN A 75 -5.63 -5.45 -9.14
CA ASN A 75 -5.38 -4.46 -8.06
C ASN A 75 -4.63 -5.04 -6.83
N GLY A 76 -3.89 -6.12 -7.06
CA GLY A 76 -3.17 -6.95 -6.10
C GLY A 76 -3.06 -8.38 -6.64
N ILE A 77 -2.40 -9.26 -5.90
CA ILE A 77 -2.31 -10.69 -6.23
C ILE A 77 -3.72 -11.28 -6.10
N ALA A 78 -4.31 -11.71 -7.20
CA ALA A 78 -5.65 -12.29 -7.18
C ALA A 78 -5.59 -13.65 -6.48
N VAL A 79 -6.49 -13.87 -5.53
CA VAL A 79 -6.59 -15.15 -4.81
C VAL A 79 -8.02 -15.66 -4.74
N ASP A 80 -8.15 -16.98 -4.65
CA ASP A 80 -9.40 -17.64 -4.31
C ASP A 80 -9.79 -17.37 -2.85
N ALA A 81 -11.06 -17.07 -2.57
CA ALA A 81 -11.50 -16.73 -1.22
C ALA A 81 -11.54 -17.94 -0.26
N ALA A 82 -11.74 -19.15 -0.78
CA ALA A 82 -11.85 -20.35 0.05
C ALA A 82 -10.50 -20.80 0.61
N THR A 83 -9.42 -20.59 -0.14
CA THR A 83 -8.09 -21.13 0.15
C THR A 83 -6.99 -20.08 0.21
N LEU A 84 -7.23 -18.89 -0.33
CA LEU A 84 -6.24 -17.81 -0.53
C LEU A 84 -5.08 -18.23 -1.44
N ARG A 85 -5.33 -19.25 -2.26
CA ARG A 85 -4.42 -19.71 -3.30
C ARG A 85 -4.44 -18.74 -4.47
N THR A 86 -3.26 -18.51 -5.06
CA THR A 86 -3.10 -17.70 -6.28
C THR A 86 -3.47 -18.53 -7.53
N SER A 87 -3.20 -18.01 -8.72
CA SER A 87 -3.30 -18.78 -9.97
C SER A 87 -2.28 -19.94 -10.06
N ASP A 88 -1.19 -19.89 -9.28
CA ASP A 88 -0.29 -21.03 -9.08
C ASP A 88 -0.73 -21.81 -7.84
N GLU A 89 -0.95 -23.12 -8.01
CA GLU A 89 -1.47 -24.00 -6.95
C GLU A 89 -0.53 -24.14 -5.74
N ARG A 90 0.76 -23.85 -5.93
CA ARG A 90 1.80 -23.96 -4.90
C ARG A 90 2.04 -22.65 -4.17
N ILE A 91 1.40 -21.56 -4.59
CA ILE A 91 1.62 -20.22 -4.05
C ILE A 91 0.32 -19.71 -3.43
N HIS A 92 0.42 -19.27 -2.17
CA HIS A 92 -0.65 -18.63 -1.42
C HIS A 92 -0.21 -17.23 -1.04
N ALA A 93 -1.16 -16.33 -0.87
CA ALA A 93 -0.89 -14.96 -0.45
C ALA A 93 -1.94 -14.48 0.53
N LEU A 94 -1.56 -13.55 1.42
CA LEU A 94 -2.48 -12.92 2.36
C LEU A 94 -2.05 -11.49 2.69
N GLY A 95 -2.91 -10.74 3.36
CA GLY A 95 -2.69 -9.36 3.79
C GLY A 95 -2.84 -8.35 2.66
N ASP A 96 -2.18 -7.22 2.79
CA ASP A 96 -2.40 -6.04 1.92
C ASP A 96 -2.07 -6.29 0.45
N CYS A 97 -1.29 -7.33 0.15
CA CYS A 97 -0.85 -7.64 -1.21
C CYS A 97 -1.90 -8.36 -2.06
N ILE A 98 -2.96 -8.91 -1.45
CA ILE A 98 -3.97 -9.71 -2.16
C ILE A 98 -5.22 -8.93 -2.51
N THR A 99 -5.95 -9.45 -3.50
CA THR A 99 -7.32 -9.08 -3.77
C THR A 99 -8.21 -10.30 -3.96
N ILE A 100 -9.48 -10.15 -3.60
CA ILE A 100 -10.54 -11.09 -3.91
C ILE A 100 -11.54 -10.36 -4.79
N ALA A 101 -11.74 -10.84 -6.01
CA ALA A 101 -12.55 -10.15 -7.03
C ALA A 101 -12.17 -8.66 -7.21
N GLY A 102 -10.86 -8.35 -7.16
CA GLY A 102 -10.34 -6.98 -7.32
C GLY A 102 -10.45 -6.08 -6.08
N GLN A 103 -11.06 -6.58 -5.00
CA GLN A 103 -11.21 -5.85 -3.75
C GLN A 103 -10.05 -6.18 -2.79
N ALA A 104 -9.37 -5.14 -2.33
CA ALA A 104 -8.28 -5.24 -1.36
C ALA A 104 -8.79 -4.93 0.06
N SER A 105 -8.33 -5.69 1.05
CA SER A 105 -8.63 -5.47 2.47
C SER A 105 -7.35 -5.09 3.21
N ARG A 106 -6.89 -3.84 3.05
CA ARG A 106 -5.59 -3.36 3.56
C ARG A 106 -5.66 -2.95 5.04
N TYR A 107 -5.93 -3.94 5.89
CA TYR A 107 -6.08 -3.78 7.33
C TYR A 107 -5.49 -4.98 8.07
N ILE A 108 -5.20 -4.81 9.35
CA ILE A 108 -4.61 -5.89 10.17
C ILE A 108 -5.64 -6.98 10.50
N GLU A 109 -6.90 -6.63 10.77
CA GLU A 109 -7.93 -7.59 11.23
C GLU A 109 -8.11 -8.80 10.28
N PRO A 110 -8.23 -8.61 8.94
CA PRO A 110 -8.43 -9.72 8.01
C PRO A 110 -7.31 -10.77 8.00
N ILE A 111 -6.07 -10.37 8.30
CA ILE A 111 -4.86 -11.19 8.13
C ILE A 111 -4.95 -12.50 8.90
N ALA A 112 -5.45 -12.46 10.14
CA ALA A 112 -5.56 -13.65 10.97
C ALA A 112 -6.59 -14.65 10.41
N ARG A 113 -7.67 -14.16 9.80
CA ARG A 113 -8.69 -15.01 9.15
C ARG A 113 -8.18 -15.61 7.85
N GLN A 114 -7.45 -14.83 7.05
CA GLN A 114 -6.80 -15.31 5.83
C GLN A 114 -5.76 -16.40 6.14
N ALA A 115 -4.93 -16.21 7.17
CA ALA A 115 -3.97 -17.22 7.61
C ALA A 115 -4.65 -18.54 8.04
N ARG A 116 -5.82 -18.47 8.71
CA ARG A 116 -6.60 -19.67 9.07
C ARG A 116 -7.09 -20.43 7.84
N ALA A 117 -7.56 -19.72 6.82
CA ALA A 117 -8.00 -20.33 5.57
C ALA A 117 -6.85 -21.07 4.85
N ILE A 118 -5.67 -20.43 4.78
CA ILE A 118 -4.46 -21.03 4.21
C ILE A 118 -4.04 -22.26 5.03
N ALA A 119 -3.99 -22.16 6.35
CA ALA A 119 -3.59 -23.25 7.23
C ALA A 119 -4.54 -24.45 7.13
N ALA A 120 -5.85 -24.21 7.08
CA ALA A 120 -6.84 -25.25 6.87
C ALA A 120 -6.61 -26.00 5.55
N HIS A 121 -6.35 -25.25 4.47
CA HIS A 121 -6.11 -25.84 3.15
C HIS A 121 -4.80 -26.65 3.11
N ILE A 122 -3.68 -26.05 3.54
CA ILE A 122 -2.36 -26.70 3.45
C ILE A 122 -2.26 -27.91 4.37
N CYS A 123 -2.84 -27.85 5.56
CA CYS A 123 -2.75 -28.95 6.54
C CYS A 123 -3.84 -30.02 6.35
N GLY A 124 -4.73 -29.88 5.36
CA GLY A 124 -5.86 -30.79 5.17
C GLY A 124 -6.85 -30.81 6.33
N GLY A 125 -7.01 -29.67 7.01
CA GLY A 125 -7.96 -29.50 8.10
C GLY A 125 -9.37 -29.15 7.63
N GLU A 126 -10.27 -28.92 8.59
CA GLU A 126 -11.63 -28.46 8.29
C GLU A 126 -11.61 -27.14 7.50
N PRO A 127 -12.36 -27.03 6.38
CA PRO A 127 -12.39 -25.82 5.57
C PRO A 127 -12.77 -24.57 6.38
N ALA A 128 -11.94 -23.54 6.29
CA ALA A 128 -12.12 -22.26 6.97
C ALA A 128 -12.07 -21.09 5.97
N PRO A 129 -13.00 -21.00 5.00
CA PRO A 129 -12.94 -20.02 3.92
C PRO A 129 -12.92 -18.58 4.45
N TYR A 130 -12.17 -17.70 3.78
CA TYR A 130 -12.15 -16.29 4.12
C TYR A 130 -13.36 -15.58 3.52
N GLU A 131 -14.22 -15.07 4.41
CA GLU A 131 -15.30 -14.17 4.03
C GLU A 131 -14.85 -12.71 4.17
N ALA A 132 -14.81 -11.97 3.07
CA ALA A 132 -14.60 -10.54 3.10
C ALA A 132 -15.77 -9.87 3.85
N LYS A 133 -15.46 -9.17 4.94
CA LYS A 133 -16.42 -8.42 5.76
C LYS A 133 -15.82 -7.05 6.07
N PRO A 134 -16.62 -5.99 6.10
CA PRO A 134 -16.18 -4.69 6.59
C PRO A 134 -15.53 -4.85 7.97
N ALA A 135 -14.29 -4.38 8.08
CA ALA A 135 -13.57 -4.38 9.34
C ALA A 135 -13.76 -3.02 10.00
N VAL A 136 -14.01 -3.02 11.31
CA VAL A 136 -14.05 -1.77 12.08
C VAL A 136 -12.64 -1.19 12.12
N VAL A 137 -12.46 0.02 11.57
CA VAL A 137 -11.18 0.71 11.58
C VAL A 137 -11.19 1.77 12.66
N ARG A 138 -10.36 1.58 13.69
CA ARG A 138 -10.14 2.58 14.74
C ARG A 138 -8.91 3.42 14.40
N VAL A 139 -9.13 4.68 14.09
CA VAL A 139 -8.05 5.63 13.78
C VAL A 139 -7.42 6.09 15.09
N LYS A 140 -6.08 5.98 15.19
CA LYS A 140 -5.32 6.25 16.41
C LYS A 140 -5.00 7.73 16.61
N THR A 141 -5.93 8.63 16.26
CA THR A 141 -5.79 10.07 16.46
C THR A 141 -6.43 10.42 17.81
N THR A 142 -5.64 10.44 18.88
CA THR A 142 -6.15 10.65 20.26
C THR A 142 -6.83 12.01 20.44
N SER A 143 -6.39 13.04 19.73
CA SER A 143 -6.99 14.38 19.74
C SER A 143 -8.34 14.46 19.03
N HIS A 144 -8.66 13.50 18.16
CA HIS A 144 -9.94 13.40 17.47
C HIS A 144 -10.24 11.92 17.16
N PRO A 145 -10.79 11.18 18.13
CA PRO A 145 -11.05 9.75 17.96
C PRO A 145 -12.06 9.50 16.84
N MET A 146 -11.71 8.62 15.90
CA MET A 146 -12.58 8.25 14.77
C MET A 146 -12.66 6.74 14.61
N THR A 147 -13.87 6.25 14.32
CA THR A 147 -14.13 4.85 13.99
C THR A 147 -14.88 4.78 12.67
N LEU A 148 -14.43 3.92 11.76
CA LEU A 148 -15.06 3.66 10.47
C LEU A 148 -15.69 2.26 10.51
N HIS A 149 -16.89 2.14 9.93
CA HIS A 149 -17.71 0.91 9.90
C HIS A 149 -17.92 0.44 8.47
#